data_AF-A0A1J5PH53-F1
#
_entry.id   AF-A0A1J5PH53-F1
#
_cell.length_a   1.000
_cell.length_b   1.000
_cell.length_c   1.000
_cell.angle_alpha   90.00
_cell.angle_beta   90.00
_cell.angle_gamma   90.00
#
_symmetry.space_group_name_H-M   'P 1'
#
loop_
_entity.id
_entity.type
_entity.pdbx_description
1 polymer ?
#
loop_
_entity_poly.entity_id
_entity_poly.type
_entity_poly.pdbx_seq_one_letter_code
_entity_poly.pdbx_strand_id
1 'polypeptide(L)' 'MLGCTRGHRPRHAKVYLNFRAEYDRLQAERIAAFAEFKADVASGAYPAASHVVPIADAEFAAFMAGLPRNAR' A
#
# COMPACT_ATOMS: atom_id res chain seq x y z
N MET A 1 -7.95 -29.76 -2.24
CA MET A 1 -7.96 -28.28 -2.39
C MET A 1 -7.83 -27.61 -1.02
N LEU A 2 -7.21 -26.42 -0.97
CA LEU A 2 -6.97 -25.65 0.26
C LEU A 2 -8.11 -24.69 0.67
N GLY A 3 -9.25 -24.75 -0.03
CA GLY A 3 -10.45 -24.00 0.38
C GLY A 3 -10.41 -22.50 0.13
N CYS A 4 -9.67 -22.02 -0.87
CA CYS A 4 -9.53 -20.58 -1.17
C CYS A 4 -10.75 -19.95 -1.86
N THR A 5 -11.55 -20.73 -2.59
CA THR A 5 -12.63 -20.21 -3.46
C THR A 5 -13.83 -19.67 -2.68
N ARG A 6 -14.32 -18.49 -3.06
CA ARG A 6 -15.60 -17.93 -2.59
C ARG A 6 -16.75 -18.36 -3.52
N GLY A 7 -17.29 -19.56 -3.33
CA GLY A 7 -18.46 -19.99 -4.10
C GLY A 7 -18.56 -21.49 -4.30
N HIS A 8 -19.21 -21.87 -5.40
CA HIS A 8 -19.46 -23.25 -5.73
C HIS A 8 -18.15 -24.03 -5.88
N ARG A 9 -18.08 -25.18 -5.21
CA ARG A 9 -17.00 -26.15 -5.36
C ARG A 9 -17.56 -27.38 -6.07
N PRO A 10 -16.81 -27.98 -7.01
CA PRO A 10 -17.23 -29.21 -7.67
C PRO A 10 -17.57 -30.31 -6.65
N ARG A 11 -18.59 -31.12 -6.96
CA ARG A 11 -19.06 -32.20 -6.07
C ARG A 11 -17.99 -33.21 -5.68
N HIS A 12 -16.96 -33.39 -6.51
CA HIS A 12 -15.85 -34.32 -6.28
C HIS A 12 -14.62 -33.68 -5.62
N ALA A 13 -14.69 -32.40 -5.23
CA ALA A 13 -13.57 -31.72 -4.60
C ALA A 13 -13.57 -31.95 -3.08
N LYS A 14 -12.51 -32.61 -2.56
CA LYS A 14 -12.23 -32.66 -1.13
C LYS A 14 -11.44 -31.41 -0.69
N VAL A 15 -11.98 -30.71 0.30
CA VAL A 15 -11.32 -29.58 0.95
C VAL A 15 -10.60 -30.08 2.18
N TYR A 16 -9.32 -29.73 2.30
CA TYR A 16 -8.48 -30.16 3.42
C TYR A 16 -8.27 -29.04 4.44
N LEU A 17 -8.36 -27.77 4.03
CA LEU A 17 -8.13 -26.59 4.87
C LEU A 17 -9.04 -25.43 4.45
N ASN A 18 -9.12 -24.39 5.29
CA ASN A 18 -9.94 -23.20 5.07
C ASN A 18 -9.08 -21.95 4.85
N PHE A 19 -8.34 -21.90 3.74
CA PHE A 19 -7.50 -20.72 3.44
C PHE A 19 -8.31 -19.46 3.15
N ARG A 20 -9.61 -19.60 2.82
CA ARG A 20 -10.49 -18.46 2.67
C ARG A 20 -10.56 -17.61 3.95
N ALA A 21 -10.70 -18.24 5.11
CA ALA A 21 -10.77 -17.49 6.37
C ALA A 21 -9.47 -16.70 6.63
N GLU A 22 -8.32 -17.29 6.33
CA GLU A 22 -7.03 -16.60 6.45
C GLU A 22 -6.90 -15.44 5.47
N TYR A 23 -7.32 -15.62 4.21
CA TYR A 23 -7.32 -14.51 3.25
C TYR A 23 -8.31 -13.41 3.63
N ASP A 24 -9.47 -13.76 4.19
CA ASP A 24 -10.43 -12.77 4.66
C ASP A 24 -9.85 -11.96 5.84
N ARG A 25 -9.14 -12.61 6.77
CA ARG A 25 -8.40 -11.95 7.87
C ARG A 25 -7.31 -11.02 7.34
N LEU A 26 -6.43 -11.53 6.47
CA LEU A 26 -5.34 -10.75 5.88
C LEU A 26 -5.85 -9.56 5.06
N GLN A 27 -6.97 -9.72 4.36
CA GLN A 27 -7.56 -8.62 3.60
C GLN A 27 -8.13 -7.53 4.53
N ALA A 28 -8.70 -7.89 5.68
CA ALA A 28 -9.14 -6.91 6.67
C ALA A 28 -7.94 -6.14 7.27
N GLU A 29 -6.88 -6.85 7.65
CA GLU A 29 -5.64 -6.25 8.16
C GLU A 29 -5.00 -5.31 7.12
N ARG A 30 -4.99 -5.72 5.85
CA ARG A 30 -4.49 -4.89 4.75
C ARG A 30 -5.30 -3.60 4.60
N ILE A 31 -6.63 -3.67 4.65
CA ILE A 31 -7.48 -2.47 4.57
C ILE A 31 -7.20 -1.53 5.75
N ALA A 32 -7.09 -2.06 6.96
CA ALA A 32 -6.78 -1.28 8.15
C ALA A 32 -5.43 -0.56 8.03
N ALA A 33 -4.37 -1.26 7.63
CA ALA A 33 -3.03 -0.69 7.48
C ALA A 33 -2.99 0.41 6.41
N PHE A 34 -3.67 0.24 5.28
CA PHE A 34 -3.73 1.29 4.26
C PHE A 34 -4.58 2.49 4.70
N ALA A 35 -5.60 2.29 5.52
CA ALA A 35 -6.37 3.39 6.09
C ALA A 35 -5.53 4.21 7.08
N GLU A 36 -4.72 3.55 7.91
CA GLU A 36 -3.75 4.19 8.81
C GLU A 36 -2.72 5.00 8.02
N PHE A 37 -2.07 4.39 7.03
CA PHE A 37 -1.13 5.10 6.15
C PHE A 37 -1.76 6.32 5.48
N LYS A 38 -3.00 6.20 5.00
CA LYS A 38 -3.73 7.34 4.41
C LYS A 38 -3.94 8.46 5.45
N ALA A 39 -4.27 8.11 6.69
CA ALA A 39 -4.45 9.09 7.76
C ALA A 39 -3.12 9.80 8.11
N ASP A 40 -2.01 9.06 8.15
CA ASP A 40 -0.69 9.63 8.39
C ASP A 40 -0.27 10.59 7.28
N VAL A 41 -0.54 10.24 6.01
CA VAL A 41 -0.28 11.14 4.87
C VAL A 41 -1.18 12.37 4.93
N ALA A 42 -2.47 12.19 5.21
CA ALA A 42 -3.43 13.30 5.24
C ALA A 42 -3.15 14.28 6.39
N SER A 43 -2.65 13.79 7.52
CA SER A 43 -2.26 14.61 8.67
C SER A 43 -0.85 15.19 8.55
N GLY A 44 -0.05 14.72 7.58
CA GLY A 44 1.36 15.07 7.45
C GLY A 44 2.27 14.39 8.49
N ALA A 45 1.76 13.44 9.28
CA ALA A 45 2.56 12.62 10.18
C ALA A 45 3.55 11.72 9.42
N TYR A 46 3.15 11.26 8.24
CA TYR A 46 4.04 10.60 7.29
C TYR A 46 4.25 11.45 6.03
N PRO A 47 5.50 11.59 5.54
CA PRO A 47 6.73 11.05 6.14
C PRO A 47 7.16 11.82 7.40
N ALA A 48 7.59 11.10 8.43
CA ALA A 48 8.25 11.69 9.60
C ALA A 48 9.68 12.14 9.23
N ALA A 49 10.29 12.98 10.06
CA ALA A 49 11.64 13.51 9.80
C ALA A 49 12.69 12.40 9.58
N SER A 50 12.57 11.25 10.25
CA SER A 50 13.45 10.09 10.05
C SER A 50 13.28 9.37 8.71
N HIS A 51 12.17 9.63 8.00
CA HIS A 51 11.88 9.07 6.68
C HIS A 51 12.27 10.02 5.54
N VAL A 52 12.77 11.21 5.87
CA VAL A 52 13.15 12.25 4.90
C VAL A 52 14.65 12.48 4.96
N VAL A 53 15.30 12.51 3.80
CA VAL A 53 16.67 13.00 3.67
C VAL A 53 16.59 14.46 3.21
N PRO A 54 17.03 15.44 4.03
CA PRO A 54 16.94 16.85 3.64
C PRO A 54 17.95 17.17 2.53
N ILE A 55 17.64 18.20 1.76
CA ILE A 55 18.51 18.78 0.73
C ILE A 55 18.75 20.27 1.06
N ALA A 56 19.92 20.80 0.69
CA ALA A 56 20.19 22.22 0.85
C ALA A 56 19.35 23.05 -0.14
N ASP A 57 18.83 24.20 0.30
CA ASP A 57 17.96 25.07 -0.53
C ASP A 57 18.62 25.49 -1.86
N ALA A 58 19.94 25.71 -1.85
CA ALA A 58 20.71 26.07 -3.04
C ALA A 58 20.72 24.93 -4.09
N GLU A 59 20.85 23.68 -3.64
CA GLU A 59 20.80 22.52 -4.53
C GLU A 59 19.39 22.31 -5.08
N PHE A 60 18.36 22.49 -4.24
CA PHE A 60 16.96 22.42 -4.69
C PHE A 60 16.65 23.50 -5.75
N ALA A 61 17.10 24.74 -5.54
CA ALA A 61 16.91 25.82 -6.51
C ALA A 61 17.62 25.54 -7.84
N ALA A 62 18.86 25.04 -7.78
CA ALA A 62 19.61 24.65 -8.98
C ALA A 62 18.91 23.51 -9.75
N PHE A 63 18.39 22.51 -9.03
CA PHE A 63 17.62 21.41 -9.61
C PHE A 63 16.37 21.94 -10.34
N MET A 64 15.57 22.78 -9.68
CA MET A 64 14.35 23.34 -10.25
C MET A 64 14.62 24.22 -11.48
N ALA A 65 15.72 24.99 -11.48
CA ALA A 65 16.12 25.80 -12.63
C ALA A 65 16.56 24.95 -13.85
N GLY A 66 17.07 23.74 -13.60
CA GLY A 66 17.49 22.80 -14.63
C GLY A 66 16.35 21.95 -15.23
N LEU A 67 15.15 21.99 -14.64
CA LEU A 67 14.01 21.26 -15.19
C LEU A 67 13.57 21.89 -16.53
N PRO A 68 13.35 21.08 -17.57
CA PRO A 68 12.78 21.59 -18.81
C PRO A 68 11.42 22.21 -18.51
N ARG A 69 11.19 23.43 -19.00
CA ARG A 69 9.85 23.99 -19.06
C ARG A 69 9.07 23.19 -20.09
N ASN A 70 8.42 22.13 -19.64
CA ASN A 70 7.48 21.40 -20.47
C ASN A 70 6.34 22.37 -20.81
N ALA A 71 6.37 22.89 -22.02
CA ALA A 71 5.30 23.69 -22.60
C ALA A 71 4.18 22.75 -23.06
N ARG A 72 3.22 22.47 -22.18
CA ARG A 72 1.80 22.33 -22.52
C ARG A 72 0.92 22.25 -21.29
#